data_AF-A0A2E7W1X8-F1
#
_entry.id   AF-A0A2E7W1X8-F1
#
_cell.length_a   1.000
_cell.length_b   1.000
_cell.length_c   1.000
_cell.angle_alpha   90.00
_cell.angle_beta   90.00
_cell.angle_gamma   90.00
#
_symmetry.space_group_name_H-M   'P 1'
#
loop_
_entity.id
_entity.type
_entity.pdbx_description
1 polymer ?
#
loop_
_entity_poly.entity_id
_entity_poly.type
_entity_poly.pdbx_seq_one_letter_code
_entity_poly.pdbx_strand_id
1 'polypeptide(L)'
;MPSATLTFSAPINASCQVGDTAYYVSTAASGGFTTNSGSVIEIGSIREIQNPGTASPVMIIETSVGYNDLGGAAGLSDKFILFSKNNKANLSSPLGYFASVKLVNDDTTAAAELFSIATEMFESSK
;
A
#
# COMPACT_ATOMS: atom_id res chain seq x y z
N MET A 1 -9.55 -0.98 -20.68
CA MET A 1 -9.57 -2.25 -19.94
C MET A 1 -10.97 -2.43 -19.34
N PRO A 2 -11.45 -3.67 -19.14
CA PRO A 2 -12.73 -3.88 -18.47
C PRO A 2 -12.69 -3.33 -17.03
N SER A 3 -13.84 -2.96 -16.49
CA SER A 3 -13.94 -2.47 -15.12
C SER A 3 -15.06 -3.14 -14.34
N ALA A 4 -14.80 -3.40 -13.06
CA ALA A 4 -15.78 -3.85 -12.10
C ALA A 4 -16.22 -2.69 -11.20
N THR A 5 -17.49 -2.66 -10.85
CA THR A 5 -18.07 -1.70 -9.91
C THR A 5 -18.49 -2.46 -8.65
N LEU A 6 -17.82 -2.19 -7.54
CA LEU A 6 -18.14 -2.76 -6.24
C LEU A 6 -18.91 -1.73 -5.41
N THR A 7 -19.99 -2.16 -4.78
CA THR A 7 -20.81 -1.33 -3.89
C THR A 7 -20.77 -1.90 -2.48
N PHE A 8 -20.64 -1.04 -1.48
CA PHE A 8 -20.61 -1.45 -0.08
C PHE A 8 -21.75 -0.80 0.71
N SER A 9 -22.06 -1.38 1.86
CA SER A 9 -23.04 -0.84 2.83
C SER A 9 -22.38 -0.09 4.00
N ALA A 10 -21.05 -0.06 4.05
CA ALA A 10 -20.26 0.57 5.09
C ALA A 10 -19.14 1.42 4.47
N PRO A 11 -18.64 2.45 5.19
CA PRO A 11 -17.55 3.28 4.73
C PRO A 11 -16.30 2.46 4.36
N ILE A 12 -15.61 2.92 3.31
CA ILE A 12 -14.31 2.37 2.92
C ILE A 12 -13.24 2.85 3.91
N ASN A 13 -12.28 1.99 4.20
CA ASN A 13 -11.14 2.32 5.06
C ASN A 13 -10.42 3.57 4.53
N ALA A 14 -10.16 4.57 5.39
CA ALA A 14 -9.56 5.85 5.02
C ALA A 14 -8.16 5.73 4.38
N SER A 15 -7.44 4.62 4.61
CA SER A 15 -6.13 4.35 4.02
C SER A 15 -6.20 3.81 2.58
N CYS A 16 -7.37 3.35 2.13
CA CYS A 16 -7.58 2.87 0.76
C CYS A 16 -7.69 4.07 -0.20
N GLN A 17 -6.89 4.05 -1.27
CA GLN A 17 -6.76 5.16 -2.20
C GLN A 17 -6.81 4.67 -3.65
N VAL A 18 -7.11 5.60 -4.56
CA VAL A 18 -6.97 5.37 -6.00
C VAL A 18 -5.51 4.98 -6.30
N GLY A 19 -5.32 3.93 -7.10
CA GLY A 19 -4.01 3.35 -7.43
C GLY A 19 -3.60 2.16 -6.57
N ASP A 20 -4.28 1.90 -5.43
CA ASP A 20 -4.10 0.68 -4.64
C ASP A 20 -4.69 -0.54 -5.38
N THR A 21 -4.27 -1.75 -4.99
CA THR A 21 -4.75 -3.00 -5.59
C THR A 21 -5.81 -3.64 -4.70
N ALA A 22 -6.96 -3.98 -5.27
CA ALA A 22 -8.06 -4.65 -4.59
C ALA A 22 -7.99 -6.17 -4.78
N TYR A 23 -8.40 -6.90 -3.74
CA TYR A 23 -8.46 -8.35 -3.69
C TYR A 23 -9.80 -8.77 -3.08
N TYR A 24 -10.22 -10.00 -3.34
CA TYR A 24 -11.28 -10.63 -2.56
C TYR A 24 -10.82 -11.95 -1.98
N VAL A 25 -11.55 -12.37 -0.96
CA VAL A 25 -11.52 -13.76 -0.52
C VAL A 25 -12.92 -14.26 -0.27
N SER A 26 -13.18 -15.49 -0.70
CA SER A 26 -14.46 -16.13 -0.42
C SER A 26 -14.60 -16.41 1.07
N THR A 27 -15.82 -16.25 1.58
CA THR A 27 -16.16 -16.53 2.97
C THR A 27 -17.29 -17.54 3.08
N ALA A 28 -17.32 -18.26 4.20
CA ALA A 28 -18.38 -19.19 4.53
C ALA A 28 -18.68 -19.16 6.04
N ALA A 29 -19.90 -19.53 6.42
CA ALA A 29 -20.25 -19.66 7.82
C ALA A 29 -19.61 -20.92 8.42
N SER A 30 -18.85 -20.75 9.50
CA SER A 30 -18.24 -21.84 10.27
C SER A 30 -18.34 -21.53 11.75
N GLY A 31 -18.99 -22.42 12.52
CA GLY A 31 -19.11 -22.26 13.98
C GLY A 31 -19.81 -20.97 14.44
N GLY A 32 -20.72 -20.41 13.63
CA GLY A 32 -21.40 -19.14 13.94
C GLY A 32 -20.64 -17.88 13.54
N PHE A 33 -19.46 -18.02 12.92
CA PHE A 33 -18.66 -16.93 12.40
C PHE A 33 -18.55 -16.99 10.87
N THR A 34 -18.30 -15.86 10.22
CA THR A 34 -17.96 -15.82 8.80
C THR A 34 -16.45 -15.92 8.64
N THR A 35 -15.96 -17.05 8.15
CA THR A 35 -14.52 -17.35 8.03
C THR A 35 -14.09 -17.41 6.58
N ASN A 36 -12.80 -17.20 6.33
CA ASN A 36 -12.16 -17.47 5.05
C ASN A 36 -12.48 -18.92 4.57
N SER A 37 -12.84 -19.06 3.30
CA SER A 37 -13.12 -20.37 2.67
C SER A 37 -12.31 -20.61 1.39
N GLY A 38 -11.34 -19.75 1.08
CA GLY A 38 -10.58 -19.83 -0.15
C GLY A 38 -9.32 -18.95 -0.19
N SER A 39 -8.61 -19.04 -1.30
CA SER A 39 -7.43 -18.22 -1.56
C SER A 39 -7.79 -16.76 -1.81
N VAL A 40 -6.86 -15.87 -1.50
CA VAL A 40 -6.96 -14.45 -1.85
C VAL A 40 -6.77 -14.32 -3.36
N ILE A 41 -7.71 -13.66 -4.03
CA ILE A 41 -7.71 -13.45 -5.48
C ILE A 41 -7.63 -11.95 -5.77
N GLU A 42 -6.71 -11.58 -6.66
CA GLU A 42 -6.56 -10.20 -7.11
C GLU A 42 -7.70 -9.80 -8.04
N ILE A 43 -8.33 -8.66 -7.76
CA ILE A 43 -9.34 -8.04 -8.64
C ILE A 43 -8.60 -7.13 -9.62
N GLY A 44 -7.74 -6.25 -9.11
CA GLY A 44 -6.95 -5.31 -9.91
C GLY A 44 -6.86 -3.93 -9.28
N SER A 45 -6.44 -2.94 -10.05
CA SER A 45 -6.15 -1.59 -9.57
C SER A 45 -7.38 -0.71 -9.43
N ILE A 46 -7.52 -0.06 -8.29
CA ILE A 46 -8.61 0.87 -8.00
C ILE A 46 -8.43 2.13 -8.84
N ARG A 47 -9.41 2.43 -9.69
CA ARG A 47 -9.45 3.60 -10.56
C ARG A 47 -10.16 4.77 -9.91
N GLU A 48 -11.22 4.49 -9.15
CA GLU A 48 -12.06 5.52 -8.55
C GLU A 48 -12.72 5.02 -7.26
N ILE A 49 -12.86 5.92 -6.29
CA ILE A 49 -13.63 5.68 -5.06
C ILE A 49 -14.60 6.84 -4.90
N GLN A 50 -15.89 6.54 -4.85
CA GLN A 50 -16.97 7.52 -4.68
C GLN A 50 -17.57 7.39 -3.28
N ASN A 51 -17.82 8.54 -2.65
CA ASN A 51 -18.48 8.64 -1.34
C ASN A 51 -17.87 7.75 -0.22
N PRO A 52 -16.53 7.67 -0.07
CA PRO A 52 -15.86 6.67 0.77
C PRO A 52 -16.31 6.67 2.24
N GLY A 53 -16.72 7.82 2.77
CA GLY A 53 -17.15 7.98 4.16
C GLY A 53 -18.63 7.71 4.43
N THR A 54 -19.40 7.24 3.45
CA THR A 54 -20.86 7.07 3.55
C THR A 54 -21.27 5.61 3.73
N ALA A 55 -22.56 5.35 3.92
CA ALA A 55 -23.14 4.01 3.96
C ALA A 55 -23.36 3.40 2.55
N SER A 56 -22.95 4.08 1.48
CA SER A 56 -23.08 3.58 0.11
C SER A 56 -21.89 3.99 -0.76
N PRO A 57 -20.64 3.64 -0.39
CA PRO A 57 -19.49 3.95 -1.22
C PRO A 57 -19.43 3.00 -2.42
N VAL A 58 -18.86 3.51 -3.50
CA VAL A 58 -18.67 2.78 -4.75
C VAL A 58 -17.19 2.77 -5.10
N MET A 59 -16.67 1.60 -5.43
CA MET A 59 -15.29 1.43 -5.89
C MET A 59 -15.31 0.93 -7.34
N ILE A 60 -14.57 1.60 -8.21
CA ILE A 60 -14.44 1.19 -9.60
C ILE A 60 -13.01 0.71 -9.84
N ILE A 61 -12.87 -0.52 -10.31
CA ILE A 61 -11.61 -1.25 -10.39
C ILE A 61 -11.37 -1.63 -11.84
N GLU A 62 -10.15 -1.41 -12.34
CA GLU A 62 -9.70 -2.00 -13.60
C GLU A 62 -9.33 -3.46 -13.35
N THR A 63 -10.00 -4.38 -14.03
CA THR A 63 -9.92 -5.80 -13.72
C THR A 63 -9.86 -6.66 -14.97
N SER A 64 -9.23 -7.82 -14.83
CA SER A 64 -9.31 -8.95 -15.77
C SER A 64 -10.19 -10.08 -15.24
N VAL A 65 -10.73 -9.96 -14.02
CA VAL A 65 -11.58 -10.96 -13.36
C VAL A 65 -12.97 -10.96 -13.97
N GLY A 66 -13.56 -12.15 -14.15
CA GLY A 66 -14.88 -12.29 -14.75
C GLY A 66 -16.01 -11.84 -13.82
N TYR A 67 -17.14 -11.42 -14.40
CA TYR A 67 -18.34 -11.03 -13.64
C TYR A 67 -18.81 -12.13 -12.67
N ASN A 68 -18.74 -13.40 -13.07
CA ASN A 68 -19.16 -14.54 -12.24
C ASN A 68 -18.21 -14.79 -11.06
N ASP A 69 -16.92 -14.47 -11.21
CA ASP A 69 -15.93 -14.64 -10.14
C ASP A 69 -16.15 -13.61 -9.01
N LEU A 70 -16.71 -12.44 -9.36
CA LEU A 70 -17.18 -11.41 -8.44
C LEU A 70 -18.62 -11.62 -7.96
N GLY A 71 -19.13 -12.86 -8.05
CA GLY A 71 -20.44 -13.27 -7.54
C GLY A 71 -21.63 -12.95 -8.46
N GLY A 72 -21.38 -12.39 -9.64
CA GLY A 72 -22.40 -12.15 -10.66
C GLY A 72 -23.60 -11.36 -10.12
N ALA A 73 -24.81 -11.88 -10.34
CA ALA A 73 -26.04 -11.22 -9.91
C ALA A 73 -26.24 -11.25 -8.39
N ALA A 74 -25.58 -12.18 -7.67
CA ALA A 74 -25.63 -12.26 -6.22
C ALA A 74 -24.72 -11.21 -5.54
N GLY A 75 -23.85 -10.55 -6.31
CA GLY A 75 -22.92 -9.55 -5.81
C GLY A 75 -21.89 -10.13 -4.85
N LEU A 76 -21.51 -9.37 -3.83
CA LEU A 76 -20.36 -9.66 -2.95
C LEU A 76 -20.73 -10.36 -1.64
N SER A 77 -21.90 -11.01 -1.54
CA SER A 77 -22.43 -11.51 -0.27
C SER A 77 -21.53 -12.54 0.45
N ASP A 78 -20.75 -13.31 -0.31
CA ASP A 78 -19.81 -14.32 0.18
C ASP A 78 -18.36 -13.92 -0.09
N LYS A 79 -18.10 -12.61 -0.27
CA LYS A 79 -16.80 -12.07 -0.64
C LYS A 79 -16.39 -11.01 0.36
N PHE A 80 -15.23 -11.21 0.98
CA PHE A 80 -14.60 -10.18 1.79
C PHE A 80 -13.55 -9.44 0.95
N ILE A 81 -13.68 -8.13 0.83
CA ILE A 81 -12.81 -7.30 0.00
C ILE A 81 -11.63 -6.78 0.83
N LEU A 82 -10.43 -6.92 0.28
CA LEU A 82 -9.18 -6.43 0.85
C LEU A 82 -8.50 -5.47 -0.13
N PHE A 83 -7.54 -4.69 0.35
CA PHE A 83 -6.70 -3.86 -0.50
C PHE A 83 -5.25 -3.91 -0.02
N SER A 84 -4.31 -3.76 -0.96
CA SER A 84 -2.89 -3.57 -0.67
C SER A 84 -2.46 -2.21 -1.20
N LYS A 85 -1.56 -1.55 -0.46
CA LYS A 85 -1.00 -0.26 -0.87
C LYS A 85 -0.08 -0.46 -2.06
N ASN A 86 -0.29 0.30 -3.12
CA ASN A 86 0.64 0.30 -4.24
C ASN A 86 1.82 1.23 -3.92
N ASN A 87 2.90 0.65 -3.42
CA ASN A 87 4.09 1.39 -3.02
C ASN A 87 5.02 1.76 -4.20
N LYS A 88 4.66 1.46 -5.46
CA LYS A 88 5.50 1.82 -6.63
C LYS A 88 5.80 3.33 -6.72
N ALA A 89 4.87 4.17 -6.26
CA ALA A 89 5.05 5.63 -6.24
C ALA A 89 5.54 6.18 -4.89
N ASN A 90 5.25 5.48 -3.78
CA ASN A 90 5.49 5.96 -2.42
C ASN A 90 6.49 5.08 -1.66
N LEU A 91 7.60 4.71 -2.29
CA LEU A 91 8.81 4.47 -1.51
C LEU A 91 9.31 5.84 -1.03
N SER A 92 8.68 6.40 0.02
CA SER A 92 9.26 7.52 0.78
C SER A 92 10.45 7.08 1.62
N SER A 93 11.07 5.96 1.25
CA SER A 93 12.34 5.54 1.80
C SER A 93 13.38 6.59 1.38
N PRO A 94 14.26 7.03 2.28
CA PRO A 94 15.34 7.92 1.89
C PRO A 94 16.13 7.28 0.75
N LEU A 95 16.39 8.04 -0.31
CA LEU A 95 17.16 7.61 -1.47
C LEU A 95 18.60 7.19 -1.09
N GLY A 96 19.07 7.66 0.07
CA GLY A 96 20.35 7.35 0.70
C GLY A 96 20.72 8.41 1.74
N TYR A 97 21.83 8.19 2.45
CA TYR A 97 22.44 9.18 3.34
C TYR A 97 23.68 9.78 2.64
N PHE A 98 23.85 11.10 2.69
CA PHE A 98 25.00 11.80 2.11
C PHE A 98 25.69 12.64 3.19
N ALA A 99 27.00 12.42 3.37
CA ALA A 99 27.84 13.21 4.25
C ALA A 99 29.05 13.75 3.47
N SER A 100 29.29 15.05 3.57
CA SER A 100 30.47 15.71 3.01
C SER A 100 31.24 16.39 4.15
N VAL A 101 32.52 16.07 4.27
CA VAL A 101 33.39 16.58 5.34
C VAL A 101 34.54 17.33 4.71
N LYS A 102 34.77 18.56 5.18
CA LYS A 102 35.93 19.39 4.81
C LYS A 102 36.77 19.62 6.06
N LEU A 103 37.99 19.10 6.05
CA LEU A 103 38.99 19.34 7.10
C LEU A 103 39.91 20.46 6.61
N VAL A 104 40.05 21.52 7.40
CA VAL A 104 40.89 22.68 7.08
C VAL A 104 41.79 22.96 8.28
N ASN A 105 43.08 23.11 8.02
CA ASN A 105 44.00 23.72 8.97
C ASN A 105 44.03 25.23 8.72
N ASP A 106 43.67 26.03 9.72
CA ASP A 106 43.66 27.49 9.69
C ASP A 106 44.90 28.13 10.36
N ASP A 107 45.85 27.32 10.83
CA ASP A 107 47.12 27.81 11.36
C ASP A 107 48.01 28.36 10.24
N THR A 108 48.35 29.65 10.34
CA THR A 108 49.21 30.36 9.37
C THR A 108 50.71 30.22 9.65
N THR A 109 51.07 29.60 10.77
CA THR A 109 52.44 29.58 11.33
C THR A 109 53.01 28.18 11.52
N ALA A 110 52.16 27.15 11.65
CA ALA A 110 52.57 25.76 11.81
C ALA A 110 51.81 24.81 10.88
N ALA A 111 52.53 23.82 10.35
CA ALA A 111 51.94 22.74 9.56
C ALA A 111 51.39 21.63 10.48
N ALA A 112 50.25 21.06 10.10
CA ALA A 112 49.63 19.94 10.79
C ALA A 112 49.46 18.74 9.83
N GLU A 113 49.77 17.54 10.32
CA GLU A 113 49.62 16.29 9.57
C GLU A 113 48.43 15.49 10.11
N LEU A 114 47.61 14.98 9.19
CA LEU A 114 46.46 14.14 9.49
C LEU A 114 46.83 12.67 9.20
N PHE A 115 46.90 11.86 10.26
CA PHE A 115 47.36 10.47 10.18
C PHE A 115 46.24 9.46 9.93
N SER A 116 45.03 9.70 10.45
CA SER A 116 43.88 8.83 10.21
C SER A 116 42.56 9.57 10.40
N ILE A 117 41.54 9.13 9.66
CA ILE A 117 40.14 9.52 9.87
C ILE A 117 39.36 8.23 9.98
N ALA A 118 38.53 8.13 11.01
CA ALA A 118 37.53 7.08 11.16
C ALA A 118 36.14 7.72 11.25
N THR A 119 35.16 7.10 10.62
CA THR A 119 33.76 7.50 10.70
C THR A 119 32.93 6.26 11.07
N GLU A 120 32.08 6.42 12.08
CA GLU A 120 31.10 5.42 12.46
C GLU A 120 29.70 5.99 12.19
N MET A 121 28.84 5.20 11.54
CA MET A 121 27.45 5.54 11.30
C MET A 121 26.57 4.52 12.01
N PHE A 122 25.60 5.00 12.79
CA PHE A 122 24.53 4.18 13.35
C PHE A 122 23.20 4.80 12.98
N GLU A 123 22.27 3.99 12.45
CA GLU A 123 20.89 4.40 12.28
C GLU A 123 20.25 4.39 13.68
N SER A 124 19.95 5.57 14.22
CA SER A 124 19.09 5.65 15.40
C SER A 124 17.66 5.48 14.93
N SER A 125 17.00 4.43 15.44
CA SER A 125 15.76 3.83 14.99
C SER A 125 14.74 4.77 14.33
N LYS A 126 14.12 4.26 13.26
CA LYS A 126 12.93 4.85 12.62
C LYS A 126 11.80 5.12 13.61
#